data_AF-A0A662UC80-F1
#
_entry.id   AF-A0A662UC80-F1
#
_cell.length_a   1.000
_cell.length_b   1.000
_cell.length_c   1.000
_cell.angle_alpha   90.00
_cell.angle_beta   90.00
_cell.angle_gamma   90.00
#
_symmetry.space_group_name_H-M   'P 1'
#
loop_
_entity.id
_entity.type
_entity.pdbx_description
1 polymer ?
#
loop_
_entity_poly.entity_id
_entity_poly.type
_entity_poly.pdbx_seq_one_letter_code
_entity_poly.pdbx_strand_id
1 'polypeptide(L)'
;MERSSSQVLMNDICRRIRNELRYTQSADYAFTKLESWIGELKNVARGENFLDLGTQLIECVKEELLPIMANYSFEEVEAMLKSPRFRTLALLRSKILELAKASEKHKAKPITRERYPLPPTAKEQTYRTLVNERKVFRRYGLFRNWRYELRSAVTLLMLFMFITVIITVLLLR
;
A
#
# COMPACT_ATOMS: atom_id res chain seq x y z
N MET A 1 -5.16 8.56 28.31
CA MET A 1 -6.04 8.82 27.15
C MET A 1 -5.84 7.69 26.15
N GLU A 2 -6.72 6.70 26.15
CA GLU A 2 -6.71 5.65 25.13
C GLU A 2 -7.10 6.28 23.79
N ARG A 3 -6.19 6.26 22.81
CA ARG A 3 -6.56 6.62 21.43
C ARG A 3 -7.51 5.56 20.92
N SER A 4 -8.72 5.97 20.53
CA SER A 4 -9.67 5.12 19.80
C SER A 4 -8.94 4.38 18.67
N SER A 5 -9.19 3.06 18.54
CA SER A 5 -8.58 2.22 17.50
C SER A 5 -8.80 2.78 16.08
N SER A 6 -9.93 3.47 15.85
CA SER A 6 -10.26 4.15 14.59
C SER A 6 -9.27 5.27 14.26
N GLN A 7 -8.80 5.99 15.28
CA GLN A 7 -7.94 7.15 15.10
C GLN A 7 -6.48 6.78 14.84
N VAL A 8 -6.03 5.64 15.40
CA VAL A 8 -4.72 5.05 15.05
C VAL A 8 -4.74 4.61 13.58
N LEU A 9 -5.82 3.95 13.16
CA LEU A 9 -5.96 3.47 11.79
C LEU A 9 -6.09 4.62 10.77
N MET A 10 -6.83 5.67 11.10
CA MET A 10 -6.93 6.89 10.28
C MET A 10 -5.56 7.56 10.10
N ASN A 11 -4.76 7.68 11.18
CA ASN A 11 -3.41 8.24 11.09
C ASN A 11 -2.48 7.40 10.18
N ASP A 12 -2.62 6.08 10.19
CA ASP A 12 -1.86 5.20 9.30
C ASP A 12 -2.28 5.34 7.84
N ILE A 13 -3.59 5.40 7.56
CA ILE A 13 -4.12 5.67 6.22
C ILE A 13 -3.62 7.02 5.72
N CYS A 14 -3.80 8.07 6.52
CA CYS A 14 -3.28 9.42 6.26
C CYS A 14 -1.82 9.41 5.82
N ARG A 15 -0.95 8.75 6.60
CA ARG A 15 0.49 8.68 6.33
C ARG A 15 0.77 7.99 4.98
N ARG A 16 0.05 6.91 4.67
CA ARG A 16 0.18 6.21 3.38
C ARG A 16 -0.22 7.10 2.21
N ILE A 17 -1.38 7.75 2.29
CA ILE A 17 -1.85 8.64 1.22
C ILE A 17 -0.91 9.83 1.03
N ARG A 18 -0.49 10.49 2.12
CA ARG A 18 0.46 11.61 2.03
C ARG A 18 1.75 11.19 1.33
N ASN A 19 2.28 10.02 1.66
CA ASN A 19 3.48 9.51 0.99
C ASN A 19 3.25 9.26 -0.50
N GLU A 20 2.09 8.74 -0.90
CA GLU A 20 1.75 8.56 -2.33
C GLU A 20 1.58 9.90 -3.06
N LEU A 21 0.85 10.85 -2.46
CA LEU A 21 0.60 12.17 -3.05
C LEU A 21 1.86 13.03 -3.12
N ARG A 22 2.78 12.88 -2.17
CA ARG A 22 4.07 13.59 -2.15
C ARG A 22 4.88 13.38 -3.43
N TYR A 23 4.73 12.25 -4.12
CA TYR A 23 5.40 11.98 -5.40
C TYR A 23 4.48 12.08 -6.62
N THR A 24 3.19 12.31 -6.40
CA THR A 24 2.20 12.49 -7.48
C THR A 24 2.24 13.91 -8.04
N GLN A 25 2.03 14.07 -9.34
CA GLN A 25 1.99 15.38 -10.01
C GLN A 25 0.64 15.70 -10.70
N SER A 26 -0.28 14.75 -10.84
CA SER A 26 -1.58 15.00 -11.49
C SER A 26 -2.78 14.73 -10.59
N ALA A 27 -3.80 15.58 -10.74
CA ALA A 27 -5.03 15.53 -9.97
C ALA A 27 -5.83 14.26 -10.24
N ASP A 28 -5.81 13.74 -11.48
CA ASP A 28 -6.51 12.53 -11.87
C ASP A 28 -6.09 11.31 -11.00
N TYR A 29 -4.77 11.16 -10.81
CA TYR A 29 -4.24 10.09 -9.96
C TYR A 29 -4.51 10.37 -8.48
N ALA A 30 -4.30 11.61 -8.02
CA ALA A 30 -4.57 11.98 -6.64
C ALA A 30 -6.03 11.68 -6.25
N PHE A 31 -6.97 12.03 -7.12
CA PHE A 31 -8.39 11.76 -6.93
C PHE A 31 -8.73 10.28 -7.00
N THR A 32 -8.03 9.50 -7.83
CA THR A 32 -8.20 8.03 -7.87
C THR A 32 -7.79 7.38 -6.56
N LYS A 33 -6.69 7.85 -5.97
CA LYS A 33 -6.25 7.37 -4.65
C LYS A 33 -7.21 7.78 -3.55
N LEU A 34 -7.66 9.03 -3.56
CA LEU A 34 -8.68 9.50 -2.62
C LEU A 34 -9.99 8.71 -2.76
N GLU A 35 -10.50 8.49 -3.97
CA GLU A 35 -11.69 7.67 -4.24
C GLU A 35 -11.56 6.27 -3.62
N SER A 36 -10.43 5.60 -3.84
CA SER A 36 -10.16 4.26 -3.30
C SER A 36 -10.15 4.26 -1.78
N TRP A 37 -9.37 5.15 -1.17
CA TRP A 37 -9.21 5.18 0.29
C TRP A 37 -10.49 5.61 1.01
N ILE A 38 -11.21 6.60 0.45
CA ILE A 38 -12.51 7.00 0.98
C ILE A 38 -13.49 5.82 0.83
N GLY A 39 -13.49 5.10 -0.30
CA GLY A 39 -14.29 3.88 -0.46
C GLY A 39 -14.01 2.83 0.62
N GLU A 40 -12.75 2.65 1.00
CA GLU A 40 -12.34 1.71 2.06
C GLU A 40 -12.77 2.15 3.47
N LEU A 41 -12.95 3.46 3.72
CA LEU A 41 -13.43 3.94 5.02
C LEU A 41 -14.77 3.33 5.41
N LYS A 42 -15.63 2.95 4.44
CA LYS A 42 -16.91 2.26 4.72
C LYS A 42 -16.72 0.94 5.46
N ASN A 43 -15.63 0.23 5.21
CA ASN A 43 -15.34 -1.05 5.84
C ASN A 43 -14.69 -0.89 7.22
N VAL A 44 -14.16 0.31 7.50
CA VAL A 44 -13.44 0.64 8.73
C VAL A 44 -14.34 1.37 9.73
N ALA A 45 -15.31 2.14 9.24
CA ALA A 45 -16.23 2.94 10.03
C ALA A 45 -17.15 2.02 10.87
N ARG A 46 -16.75 1.72 12.10
CA ARG A 46 -17.52 0.93 13.07
C ARG A 46 -18.66 1.77 13.67
N GLY A 47 -19.59 2.22 12.83
CA GLY A 47 -20.71 3.09 13.22
C GLY A 47 -20.39 4.60 13.23
N GLU A 48 -19.17 4.98 12.83
CA GLU A 48 -18.79 6.38 12.64
C GLU A 48 -19.37 6.92 11.31
N ASN A 49 -19.68 8.22 11.27
CA ASN A 49 -20.22 8.85 10.06
C ASN A 49 -19.18 8.88 8.94
N PHE A 50 -19.51 8.20 7.85
CA PHE A 50 -18.68 8.08 6.65
C PHE A 50 -18.24 9.43 6.08
N LEU A 51 -19.13 10.42 6.02
CA LEU A 51 -18.81 11.73 5.45
C LEU A 51 -17.84 12.51 6.34
N ASP A 52 -17.95 12.36 7.66
CA ASP A 52 -17.04 12.99 8.61
C ASP A 52 -15.65 12.38 8.51
N LEU A 53 -15.55 11.05 8.39
CA LEU A 53 -14.27 10.37 8.17
C LEU A 53 -13.64 10.73 6.83
N GLY A 54 -14.44 10.83 5.77
CA GLY A 54 -13.97 11.30 4.47
C GLY A 54 -13.44 12.73 4.53
N THR A 55 -14.12 13.62 5.25
CA THR A 55 -13.68 15.00 5.46
C THR A 55 -12.37 15.06 6.25
N GLN A 56 -12.25 14.27 7.32
CA GLN A 56 -11.02 14.16 8.10
C GLN A 56 -9.85 13.66 7.25
N LEU A 57 -10.09 12.67 6.39
CA LEU A 57 -9.07 12.14 5.49
C LEU A 57 -8.59 13.19 4.48
N ILE A 58 -9.53 13.94 3.87
CA ILE A 58 -9.20 15.03 2.95
C ILE A 58 -8.38 16.11 3.68
N GLU A 59 -8.82 16.52 4.86
CA GLU A 59 -8.12 17.53 5.67
C GLU A 59 -6.70 17.09 6.03
N CYS A 60 -6.51 15.80 6.31
CA CYS A 60 -5.22 15.22 6.64
C CYS A 60 -4.20 15.27 5.51
N VAL A 61 -4.66 15.18 4.25
CA VAL A 61 -3.80 15.13 3.06
C VAL A 61 -3.79 16.45 2.27
N LYS A 62 -4.52 17.47 2.73
CA LYS A 62 -4.71 18.73 2.02
C LYS A 62 -3.40 19.39 1.59
N GLU A 63 -2.38 19.37 2.44
CA GLU A 63 -1.08 20.01 2.18
C GLU A 63 -0.36 19.41 0.96
N GLU A 64 -0.57 18.12 0.69
CA GLU A 64 -0.03 17.47 -0.50
C GLU A 64 -0.94 17.65 -1.72
N LEU A 65 -2.25 17.81 -1.49
CA LEU A 65 -3.26 17.94 -2.54
C LEU A 65 -3.30 19.35 -3.16
N LEU A 66 -3.20 20.39 -2.33
CA LEU A 66 -3.22 21.80 -2.74
C LEU A 66 -2.21 22.12 -3.85
N PRO A 67 -0.91 21.81 -3.73
CA PRO A 67 0.05 22.11 -4.81
C PRO A 67 -0.18 21.27 -6.07
N ILE A 68 -0.84 20.11 -5.99
CA ILE A 68 -1.24 19.32 -7.17
C ILE A 68 -2.42 19.99 -7.87
N MET A 69 -3.44 20.40 -7.10
CA MET A 69 -4.65 21.06 -7.61
C MET A 69 -4.36 22.44 -8.21
N ALA A 70 -3.35 23.14 -7.72
CA ALA A 70 -2.89 24.42 -8.26
C ALA A 70 -2.43 24.35 -9.73
N ASN A 71 -2.27 23.15 -10.31
CA ASN A 71 -2.02 22.95 -11.74
C ASN A 71 -3.30 22.94 -12.60
N TYR A 72 -4.48 23.03 -11.98
CA TYR A 72 -5.78 22.87 -12.64
C TYR A 72 -6.70 24.02 -12.28
N SER A 73 -7.57 24.41 -13.20
CA SER A 73 -8.60 25.41 -12.92
C SER A 73 -9.71 24.84 -12.04
N PHE A 74 -10.47 25.73 -11.40
CA PHE A 74 -11.65 25.34 -10.63
C PHE A 74 -12.65 24.51 -11.47
N GLU A 75 -12.89 24.94 -12.71
CA GLU A 75 -13.79 24.29 -13.66
C GLU A 75 -13.28 22.91 -14.08
N GLU A 76 -11.97 22.74 -14.26
CA GLU A 76 -11.36 21.45 -14.57
C GLU A 76 -11.55 20.47 -13.41
N VAL A 77 -11.31 20.90 -12.18
CA VAL A 77 -11.55 20.09 -10.98
C VAL A 77 -13.03 19.73 -10.86
N GLU A 78 -13.93 20.68 -11.11
CA GLU A 78 -15.36 20.44 -11.09
C GLU A 78 -15.79 19.43 -12.15
N ALA A 79 -15.26 19.53 -13.37
CA ALA A 79 -15.51 18.60 -14.45
C ALA A 79 -15.00 17.19 -14.11
N MET A 80 -13.82 17.07 -13.49
CA MET A 80 -13.32 15.79 -12.99
C MET A 80 -14.32 15.15 -12.01
N LEU A 81 -14.81 15.89 -11.01
CA LEU A 81 -15.75 15.37 -10.00
C LEU A 81 -17.12 14.98 -10.58
N LYS A 82 -17.50 15.46 -11.77
CA LYS A 82 -18.71 14.99 -12.49
C LYS A 82 -18.51 13.62 -13.15
N SER A 83 -17.27 13.15 -13.27
CA SER A 83 -16.96 11.83 -13.84
C SER A 83 -17.53 10.71 -12.96
N PRO A 84 -18.19 9.69 -13.56
CA PRO A 84 -18.66 8.51 -12.83
C PRO A 84 -17.57 7.76 -12.06
N ARG A 85 -16.29 7.97 -12.44
CA ARG A 85 -15.13 7.35 -11.80
C ARG A 85 -14.92 7.80 -10.36
N PHE A 86 -15.35 9.01 -10.00
CA PHE A 86 -15.12 9.61 -8.68
C PHE A 86 -16.43 9.72 -7.89
N ARG A 87 -17.25 8.67 -7.93
CA ARG A 87 -18.60 8.68 -7.34
C ARG A 87 -18.58 8.91 -5.83
N THR A 88 -17.59 8.36 -5.14
CA THR A 88 -17.47 8.44 -3.68
C THR A 88 -16.90 9.79 -3.26
N LEU A 89 -15.86 10.26 -3.94
CA LEU A 89 -15.26 11.57 -3.76
C LEU A 89 -16.25 12.69 -4.08
N ALA A 90 -17.14 12.48 -5.05
CA ALA A 90 -18.21 13.42 -5.39
C ALA A 90 -19.20 13.66 -4.22
N LEU A 91 -19.32 12.72 -3.26
CA LEU A 91 -20.10 12.94 -2.04
C LEU A 91 -19.48 14.04 -1.15
N LEU A 92 -18.18 14.29 -1.31
CA LEU A 92 -17.40 15.31 -0.61
C LEU A 92 -17.02 16.48 -1.55
N ARG A 93 -17.78 16.65 -2.64
CA ARG A 93 -17.52 17.65 -3.69
C ARG A 93 -17.34 19.06 -3.15
N SER A 94 -18.17 19.48 -2.19
CA SER A 94 -18.06 20.81 -1.58
C SER A 94 -16.67 21.04 -1.00
N LYS A 95 -16.14 20.07 -0.24
CA LYS A 95 -14.82 20.14 0.38
C LYS A 95 -13.69 20.13 -0.64
N ILE A 96 -13.79 19.31 -1.70
CA ILE A 96 -12.77 19.29 -2.77
C ILE A 96 -12.78 20.61 -3.56
N LEU A 97 -13.94 21.17 -3.86
CA LEU A 97 -14.04 22.46 -4.55
C LEU A 97 -13.56 23.63 -3.68
N GLU A 98 -13.76 23.57 -2.36
CA GLU A 98 -13.16 24.51 -1.42
C GLU A 98 -11.63 24.46 -1.50
N LEU A 99 -11.05 23.25 -1.52
CA LEU A 99 -9.60 23.08 -1.70
C LEU A 99 -9.12 23.55 -3.07
N ALA A 100 -9.92 23.39 -4.13
CA ALA A 100 -9.58 23.92 -5.46
C ALA A 100 -9.41 25.44 -5.44
N LYS A 101 -10.37 26.16 -4.84
CA LYS A 101 -10.26 27.61 -4.66
C LYS A 101 -9.07 28.01 -3.78
N ALA A 102 -8.83 27.24 -2.71
CA ALA A 102 -7.68 27.49 -1.85
C ALA A 102 -6.35 27.28 -2.58
N SER A 103 -6.29 26.29 -3.49
CA SER A 103 -5.08 25.90 -4.22
C SER A 103 -4.53 26.98 -5.14
N GLU A 104 -5.36 27.92 -5.62
CA GLU A 104 -4.93 29.06 -6.44
C GLU A 104 -3.85 29.92 -5.76
N LYS A 105 -3.79 29.90 -4.42
CA LYS A 105 -2.80 30.64 -3.63
C LYS A 105 -1.49 29.86 -3.44
N HIS A 106 -1.45 28.58 -3.82
CA HIS A 106 -0.30 27.72 -3.61
C HIS A 106 0.59 27.69 -4.84
N LYS A 107 1.90 27.51 -4.61
CA LYS A 107 2.84 27.23 -5.70
C LYS A 107 2.51 25.87 -6.30
N ALA A 108 2.16 25.87 -7.58
CA ALA A 108 1.88 24.65 -8.33
C ALA A 108 3.09 23.70 -8.33
N LYS A 109 2.81 22.42 -8.12
CA LYS A 109 3.83 21.37 -8.15
C LYS A 109 4.34 21.23 -9.58
N PRO A 110 5.66 21.27 -9.82
CA PRO A 110 6.18 21.20 -11.18
C PRO A 110 5.79 19.87 -11.83
N ILE A 111 5.15 19.97 -12.99
CA ILE A 111 4.83 18.81 -13.83
C ILE A 111 6.08 18.50 -14.65
N THR A 112 6.92 17.58 -14.17
CA THR A 112 8.03 17.08 -14.97
C THR A 112 7.43 16.20 -16.06
N ARG A 113 7.70 16.50 -17.34
CA ARG A 113 7.21 15.77 -18.54
C ARG A 113 7.59 14.27 -18.59
N GLU A 114 8.26 13.75 -17.57
CA GLU A 114 8.31 12.32 -17.31
C GLU A 114 6.88 11.85 -16.99
N ARG A 115 6.17 11.42 -18.05
CA ARG A 115 4.96 10.58 -17.96
C ARG A 115 5.17 9.65 -16.78
N TYR A 116 4.33 9.82 -15.74
CA TYR A 116 4.17 8.92 -14.62
C TYR A 116 5.15 7.73 -14.63
N PRO A 117 6.17 7.66 -13.75
CA PRO A 117 6.41 6.34 -13.19
C PRO A 117 5.06 5.97 -12.59
N LEU A 118 4.37 5.00 -13.22
CA LEU A 118 3.23 4.32 -12.63
C LEU A 118 3.57 4.10 -11.15
N PRO A 119 2.62 4.22 -10.20
CA PRO A 119 2.90 3.67 -8.87
C PRO A 119 3.52 2.30 -9.06
N PRO A 120 4.59 1.97 -8.33
CA PRO A 120 5.19 0.67 -8.46
C PRO A 120 4.05 -0.32 -8.35
N THR A 121 3.81 -1.07 -9.44
CA THR A 121 2.76 -2.06 -9.46
C THR A 121 2.98 -2.96 -8.25
N ALA A 122 1.95 -3.62 -7.70
CA ALA A 122 2.16 -4.51 -6.54
C ALA A 122 3.36 -5.46 -6.73
N LYS A 123 3.63 -5.84 -7.99
CA LYS A 123 4.83 -6.55 -8.45
C LYS A 123 6.16 -5.79 -8.21
N GLU A 124 6.27 -4.49 -8.50
CA GLU A 124 7.46 -3.67 -8.26
C GLU A 124 7.72 -3.35 -6.79
N GLN A 125 6.68 -3.21 -5.96
CA GLN A 125 6.87 -3.19 -4.51
C GLN A 125 7.45 -4.53 -4.03
N THR A 126 6.97 -5.65 -4.60
CA THR A 126 7.54 -6.97 -4.32
C THR A 126 9.01 -7.04 -4.76
N TYR A 127 9.38 -6.47 -5.91
CA TYR A 127 10.78 -6.48 -6.36
C TYR A 127 11.69 -5.63 -5.46
N ARG A 128 11.25 -4.46 -4.98
CA ARG A 128 12.07 -3.64 -4.08
C ARG A 128 12.18 -4.24 -2.67
N THR A 129 11.13 -4.87 -2.14
CA THR A 129 11.23 -5.65 -0.90
C THR A 129 12.09 -6.89 -1.09
N LEU A 130 11.96 -7.63 -2.19
CA LEU A 130 12.79 -8.79 -2.51
C LEU A 130 14.28 -8.45 -2.71
N VAL A 131 14.62 -7.26 -3.24
CA VAL A 131 16.02 -6.84 -3.42
C VAL A 131 16.67 -6.42 -2.09
N ASN A 132 15.92 -5.77 -1.19
CA ASN A 132 16.40 -5.49 0.16
C ASN A 132 16.42 -6.75 1.03
N GLU A 133 15.44 -7.65 0.88
CA GLU A 133 15.42 -8.94 1.56
C GLU A 133 16.52 -9.88 1.04
N ARG A 134 16.86 -9.89 -0.26
CA ARG A 134 17.98 -10.70 -0.78
C ARG A 134 19.35 -10.30 -0.20
N LYS A 135 19.54 -9.04 0.16
CA LYS A 135 20.79 -8.60 0.83
C LYS A 135 20.85 -9.07 2.29
N VAL A 136 19.70 -9.18 2.97
CA VAL A 136 19.63 -9.69 4.36
C VAL A 136 19.58 -11.23 4.42
N PHE A 137 18.94 -11.88 3.45
CA PHE A 137 18.84 -13.35 3.34
C PHE A 137 20.16 -14.04 3.02
N ARG A 138 21.12 -13.35 2.37
CA ARG A 138 22.42 -13.96 2.05
C ARG A 138 23.23 -14.32 3.31
N ARG A 139 22.98 -13.66 4.46
CA ARG A 139 23.59 -14.02 5.75
C ARG A 139 22.78 -15.06 6.55
N TYR A 140 21.45 -15.08 6.43
CA TYR A 140 20.60 -16.02 7.19
C TYR A 140 20.35 -17.38 6.51
N GLY A 141 20.56 -17.48 5.19
CA GLY A 141 20.36 -18.73 4.43
C GLY A 141 21.43 -19.80 4.66
N LEU A 142 22.65 -19.43 5.05
CA LEU A 142 23.74 -20.38 5.30
C LEU A 142 23.54 -21.21 6.57
N PHE A 143 22.97 -20.64 7.62
CA PHE A 143 22.75 -21.36 8.90
C PHE A 143 21.51 -22.25 8.90
N ARG A 144 20.51 -21.97 8.04
CA ARG A 144 19.26 -22.75 8.01
C ARG A 144 19.38 -24.03 7.15
N ASN A 145 20.25 -24.04 6.15
CA ASN A 145 20.52 -25.24 5.34
C ASN A 145 21.23 -26.34 6.13
N TRP A 146 22.10 -25.99 7.09
CA TRP A 146 22.85 -26.97 7.88
C TRP A 146 21.96 -27.92 8.70
N ARG A 147 20.86 -27.40 9.29
CA ARG A 147 19.92 -28.24 10.07
C ARG A 147 19.09 -29.18 9.21
N TYR A 148 18.75 -28.79 7.97
CA TYR A 148 17.96 -29.65 7.08
C TYR A 148 18.82 -30.73 6.41
N GLU A 149 20.07 -30.44 6.07
CA GLU A 149 21.00 -31.45 5.56
C GLU A 149 21.31 -32.52 6.62
N LEU A 150 21.53 -32.13 7.88
CA LEU A 150 21.73 -33.08 8.97
C LEU A 150 20.50 -33.98 9.19
N ARG A 151 19.28 -33.43 9.10
CA ARG A 151 18.05 -34.22 9.30
C ARG A 151 17.80 -35.20 8.15
N SER A 152 18.10 -34.79 6.92
CA SER A 152 17.99 -35.64 5.73
C SER A 152 18.99 -36.79 5.74
N ALA A 153 20.26 -36.53 6.12
CA ALA A 153 21.29 -37.55 6.21
C ALA A 153 20.95 -38.63 7.25
N VAL A 154 20.42 -38.24 8.41
CA VAL A 154 19.99 -39.18 9.46
C VAL A 154 18.80 -40.03 9.02
N THR A 155 17.81 -39.46 8.32
CA THR A 155 16.68 -40.24 7.81
C THR A 155 17.09 -41.26 6.77
N LEU A 156 18.06 -40.93 5.90
CA LEU A 156 18.60 -41.85 4.90
C LEU A 156 19.36 -43.02 5.53
N LEU A 157 20.14 -42.75 6.58
CA LEU A 157 20.86 -43.76 7.36
C LEU A 157 19.90 -44.74 8.04
N MET A 158 18.82 -44.25 8.66
CA MET A 158 17.82 -45.13 9.29
C MET A 158 17.11 -46.02 8.27
N LEU A 159 16.84 -45.50 7.08
CA LEU A 159 16.19 -46.24 6.00
C LEU A 159 17.11 -47.37 5.48
N PHE A 160 18.40 -47.09 5.34
CA PHE A 160 19.40 -48.12 4.98
C PHE A 160 19.52 -49.20 6.05
N MET A 161 19.55 -48.84 7.33
CA MET A 161 19.56 -49.82 8.43
C MET A 161 18.34 -50.74 8.35
N PHE A 162 17.15 -50.21 8.11
CA PHE A 162 15.94 -51.01 7.97
C PHE A 162 16.03 -52.04 6.84
N ILE A 163 16.55 -51.63 5.68
CA ILE A 163 16.75 -52.53 4.53
C ILE A 163 17.75 -53.64 4.89
N THR A 164 18.87 -53.31 5.55
CA THR A 164 19.86 -54.31 5.96
C THR A 164 19.27 -55.32 6.94
N VAL A 165 18.46 -54.87 7.90
CA VAL A 165 17.78 -55.76 8.86
C VAL A 165 16.84 -56.72 8.11
N ILE A 166 16.03 -56.21 7.18
CA ILE A 166 15.11 -57.04 6.38
C ILE A 166 15.89 -58.09 5.57
N ILE A 167 16.99 -57.70 4.92
CA ILE A 167 17.83 -58.64 4.16
C ILE A 167 18.46 -59.69 5.09
N THR A 168 19.00 -59.30 6.25
CA THR A 168 19.57 -60.27 7.19
C THR A 168 18.54 -61.25 7.72
N VAL A 169 17.31 -60.80 7.99
CA VAL A 169 16.20 -61.66 8.43
C VAL A 169 15.77 -62.62 7.30
N LEU A 170 15.80 -62.17 6.04
CA LEU A 170 15.51 -63.02 4.88
C LEU A 170 16.61 -64.06 4.62
N LEU A 171 17.88 -63.74 4.88
CA LEU A 171 19.01 -64.66 4.71
C LEU A 171 19.19 -65.65 5.89
N LEU A 172 18.64 -65.34 7.07
CA LEU A 172 18.61 -66.24 8.23
C LEU A 172 17.43 -67.22 8.22
N ARG A 173 16.51 -67.07 7.26
CA ARG A 173 15.47 -68.06 6.92
C ARG A 173 15.91 -68.92 5.74
#